data_AF-A0A5C5RY08-F1
#
_entry.id   AF-A0A5C5RY08-F1
#
_cell.length_a   1.000
_cell.length_b   1.000
_cell.length_c   1.000
_cell.angle_alpha   90.00
_cell.angle_beta   90.00
_cell.angle_gamma   90.00
#
_symmetry.space_group_name_H-M   'P 1'
#
loop_
_entity.id
_entity.type
_entity.pdbx_description
1 polymer ?
#
loop_
_entity_poly.entity_id
_entity_poly.type
_entity_poly.pdbx_seq_one_letter_code
_entity_poly.pdbx_strand_id
1 'polypeptide(L)'
;MLTVHRSERGDVLLDALAEVLAVPGADPFVPDLIAVPARGVERWIIQGLASRLGIAANIEFPTPARLVADAVGAASGIAPDDDPWRGERLVWLVLTAIDAMAFEPGGAVLARHLGVSRPGGWAEQPGHRPRRRYPTAELLAGLLRSYGANRPGMLADWAGGRDTDGLGGDLPEDLRWQAELFRRVRDLAGVPSPAERLDDACARLRDEPGLVGLPARLSVYGPTRLPSDQVAVFSALAAGRELHVWLPHPSPALWSALAGGAVRADGPAP
;
A
#
# COMPACT_ATOMS: atom_id res chain seq x y z
N MET A 1 12.60 -16.86 -5.64
CA MET A 1 11.42 -17.72 -5.77
C MET A 1 10.29 -17.19 -4.87
N LEU A 2 9.05 -17.10 -5.38
CA LEU A 2 7.86 -16.77 -4.57
C LEU A 2 7.05 -18.05 -4.31
N THR A 3 6.86 -18.41 -3.05
CA THR A 3 6.12 -19.61 -2.64
C THR A 3 4.91 -19.22 -1.81
N VAL A 4 3.72 -19.66 -2.22
CA VAL A 4 2.47 -19.44 -1.48
C VAL A 4 2.07 -20.72 -0.76
N HIS A 5 2.13 -20.66 0.56
CA HIS A 5 1.65 -21.71 1.47
C HIS A 5 0.21 -21.40 1.86
N ARG A 6 -0.67 -22.39 1.80
CA ARG A 6 -2.10 -22.22 2.08
C ARG A 6 -2.62 -23.28 3.02
N SER A 7 -3.48 -22.87 3.94
CA SER A 7 -4.17 -23.77 4.88
C SER A 7 -5.42 -23.09 5.42
N GLU A 8 -6.44 -23.86 5.77
CA GLU A 8 -7.58 -23.36 6.55
C GLU A 8 -7.20 -23.07 8.01
N ARG A 9 -6.04 -23.59 8.45
CA ARG A 9 -5.55 -23.58 9.82
C ARG A 9 -4.25 -22.80 9.94
N GLY A 10 -4.30 -21.70 10.69
CA GLY A 10 -3.12 -20.88 10.96
C GLY A 10 -2.04 -21.62 11.74
N ASP A 11 -2.39 -22.48 12.68
CA ASP A 11 -1.40 -23.26 13.44
C ASP A 11 -0.58 -24.22 12.57
N VAL A 12 -1.19 -24.81 11.53
CA VAL A 12 -0.49 -25.65 10.55
C VAL A 12 0.49 -24.82 9.71
N LEU A 13 0.13 -23.59 9.32
CA LEU A 13 1.06 -22.68 8.64
C LEU A 13 2.22 -22.28 9.55
N LEU A 14 1.96 -22.17 10.86
CA LEU A 14 3.01 -21.87 11.84
C LEU A 14 3.97 -23.05 12.03
N ASP A 15 3.48 -24.30 11.96
CA ASP A 15 4.34 -25.49 11.96
C ASP A 15 5.29 -25.46 10.75
N ALA A 16 4.76 -25.23 9.55
CA ALA A 16 5.56 -25.15 8.33
C ALA A 16 6.52 -23.95 8.33
N LEU A 17 6.12 -22.81 8.90
CA LEU A 17 7.04 -21.68 9.12
C LEU A 17 8.18 -22.07 10.06
N ALA A 18 7.90 -22.80 11.15
CA ALA A 18 8.93 -23.27 12.06
C ALA A 18 9.91 -24.22 11.38
N GLU A 19 9.45 -25.11 10.50
CA GLU A 19 10.33 -25.98 9.69
C GLU A 19 11.27 -25.17 8.80
N VAL A 20 10.76 -24.10 8.16
CA VAL A 20 11.58 -23.18 7.37
C VAL A 20 12.63 -22.49 8.24
N LEU A 21 12.24 -21.97 9.40
CA LEU A 21 13.15 -21.25 10.30
C LEU A 21 14.13 -22.18 11.05
N ALA A 22 13.83 -23.48 11.16
CA ALA A 22 14.74 -24.46 11.76
C ALA A 22 16.04 -24.63 10.94
N VAL A 23 16.02 -24.25 9.66
CA VAL A 23 17.23 -24.12 8.85
C VAL A 23 17.77 -22.68 9.00
N PRO A 24 18.87 -22.48 9.74
CA PRO A 24 19.44 -21.16 9.99
C PRO A 24 20.00 -20.55 8.71
N GLY A 25 19.97 -19.21 8.65
CA GLY A 25 20.66 -18.46 7.60
C GLY A 25 22.19 -18.57 7.69
N ALA A 26 22.88 -18.08 6.66
CA ALA A 26 24.34 -18.11 6.60
C ALA A 26 25.02 -17.21 7.67
N ASP A 27 24.38 -16.09 8.03
CA ASP A 27 24.85 -15.17 9.06
C ASP A 27 23.87 -15.20 10.25
N PRO A 28 24.30 -15.62 11.46
CA PRO A 28 23.44 -15.72 12.64
C PRO A 28 23.01 -14.36 13.21
N PHE A 29 23.66 -13.26 12.82
CA PHE A 29 23.31 -11.92 13.29
C PHE A 29 22.28 -11.23 12.40
N VAL A 30 22.05 -11.73 11.18
CA VAL A 30 20.96 -11.24 10.33
C VAL A 30 19.63 -11.74 10.90
N PRO A 31 18.69 -10.85 11.23
CA PRO A 31 17.40 -11.27 11.77
C PRO A 31 16.56 -11.98 10.70
N ASP A 32 15.79 -12.98 11.11
CA ASP A 32 14.70 -13.48 10.28
C ASP A 32 13.62 -12.38 10.16
N LEU A 33 13.00 -12.26 8.99
CA LEU A 33 12.00 -11.22 8.76
C LEU A 33 10.65 -11.84 8.40
N ILE A 34 9.64 -11.52 9.22
CA ILE A 34 8.29 -12.04 9.12
C ILE A 34 7.31 -10.87 9.12
N ALA A 35 6.92 -10.41 7.93
CA ALA A 35 5.95 -9.34 7.80
C ALA A 35 4.56 -9.80 8.27
N VAL A 36 3.94 -9.03 9.18
CA VAL A 36 2.66 -9.35 9.81
C VAL A 36 1.71 -8.16 9.82
N PRO A 37 0.40 -8.35 9.69
CA PRO A 37 -0.55 -7.25 9.58
C PRO A 37 -0.81 -6.54 10.91
N ALA A 38 -0.58 -7.20 12.05
CA ALA A 38 -0.90 -6.67 13.38
C ALA A 38 -0.03 -7.27 14.48
N ARG A 39 0.19 -6.50 15.56
CA ARG A 39 0.97 -6.91 16.76
C ARG A 39 0.41 -8.15 17.47
N GLY A 40 -0.90 -8.41 17.36
CA GLY A 40 -1.49 -9.63 17.90
C GLY A 40 -0.98 -10.88 17.19
N VAL A 41 -0.83 -10.81 15.86
CA VAL A 41 -0.30 -11.90 15.04
C VAL A 41 1.19 -12.11 15.33
N GLU A 42 1.96 -11.02 15.41
CA GLU A 42 3.37 -11.05 15.86
C GLU A 42 3.52 -11.83 17.16
N ARG A 43 2.80 -11.42 18.22
CA ARG A 43 2.91 -12.04 19.54
C ARG A 43 2.53 -13.53 19.51
N TRP A 44 1.50 -13.88 18.75
CA TRP A 44 1.08 -15.27 18.58
C TRP A 44 2.14 -16.11 17.85
N ILE A 45 2.75 -15.58 16.79
CA ILE A 45 3.85 -16.23 16.06
C ILE A 45 5.06 -16.42 16.99
N ILE A 46 5.51 -15.38 17.69
CA ILE A 46 6.67 -15.46 18.60
C ILE A 46 6.46 -16.57 19.63
N GLN A 47 5.29 -16.60 20.28
CA GLN A 47 4.98 -17.63 21.28
C GLN A 47 4.94 -19.03 20.66
N GLY A 48 4.27 -19.19 19.53
CA GLY A 48 4.16 -20.49 18.89
C GLY A 48 5.46 -21.00 18.28
N LEU A 49 6.35 -20.12 17.78
CA LEU A 49 7.71 -20.46 17.36
C LEU A 49 8.55 -20.88 18.56
N ALA A 50 8.52 -20.12 19.67
CA ALA A 50 9.27 -20.48 20.88
C ALA A 50 8.85 -21.84 21.43
N SER A 51 7.55 -22.18 21.39
CA SER A 51 7.07 -23.52 21.77
C SER A 51 7.57 -24.65 20.87
N ARG A 52 7.83 -24.38 19.58
CA ARG A 52 8.24 -25.38 18.58
C ARG A 52 9.76 -25.54 18.48
N LEU A 53 10.47 -24.43 18.54
CA LEU A 53 11.93 -24.35 18.34
C LEU A 53 12.70 -24.21 19.66
N GLY A 54 12.01 -24.11 20.80
CA GLY A 54 12.58 -23.86 22.12
C GLY A 54 12.87 -22.37 22.38
N ILE A 55 13.12 -21.58 21.34
CA ILE A 55 13.35 -20.13 21.42
C ILE A 55 12.84 -19.44 20.14
N ALA A 56 12.36 -18.21 20.28
CA ALA A 56 12.11 -17.29 19.16
C ALA A 56 12.78 -15.96 19.48
N ALA A 57 13.87 -15.66 18.79
CA ALA A 57 14.70 -14.48 19.01
C ALA A 57 15.33 -14.03 17.69
N ASN A 58 15.80 -12.79 17.64
CA ASN A 58 16.37 -12.18 16.43
C ASN A 58 15.41 -12.23 15.22
N ILE A 59 14.13 -11.89 15.44
CA ILE A 59 13.11 -11.86 14.39
C ILE A 59 12.51 -10.45 14.31
N GLU A 60 12.47 -9.89 13.12
CA GLU A 60 11.82 -8.62 12.82
C GLU A 60 10.41 -8.84 12.25
N PHE A 61 9.45 -8.03 12.73
CA PHE A 61 8.04 -8.12 12.36
C PHE A 61 7.51 -6.81 11.76
N PRO A 62 8.02 -6.35 10.60
CA PRO A 62 7.48 -5.17 9.95
C PRO A 62 6.04 -5.43 9.46
N THR A 63 5.27 -4.36 9.23
CA THR A 63 4.01 -4.53 8.49
C THR A 63 4.32 -4.73 7.00
N PRO A 64 3.49 -5.48 6.24
CA PRO A 64 3.63 -5.58 4.79
C PRO A 64 3.71 -4.22 4.10
N ALA A 65 2.91 -3.26 4.55
CA ALA A 65 2.92 -1.90 4.01
C ALA A 65 4.22 -1.14 4.31
N ARG A 66 4.84 -1.36 5.48
CA ARG A 66 6.14 -0.75 5.79
C ARG A 66 7.25 -1.38 4.94
N LEU A 67 7.28 -2.71 4.84
CA LEU A 67 8.25 -3.42 4.02
C LEU A 67 8.21 -2.99 2.54
N VAL A 68 7.00 -2.84 1.99
CA VAL A 68 6.79 -2.34 0.63
C VAL A 68 7.28 -0.90 0.49
N ALA A 69 6.96 -0.03 1.45
CA ALA A 69 7.43 1.34 1.44
C ALA A 69 8.96 1.44 1.50
N ASP A 70 9.62 0.66 2.35
CA ASP A 70 11.08 0.63 2.46
C ASP A 70 11.73 0.14 1.15
N ALA A 71 11.17 -0.90 0.53
CA ALA A 71 11.67 -1.42 -0.75
C ALA A 71 11.51 -0.41 -1.90
N VAL A 72 10.33 0.21 -2.03
CA VAL A 72 10.10 1.26 -3.02
C VAL A 72 10.96 2.49 -2.73
N GLY A 73 11.15 2.84 -1.46
CA GLY A 73 11.97 3.98 -1.06
C GLY A 73 13.45 3.80 -1.43
N ALA A 74 14.01 2.62 -1.14
CA ALA A 74 15.37 2.28 -1.55
C ALA A 74 15.52 2.28 -3.08
N ALA A 75 14.54 1.73 -3.81
CA ALA A 75 14.58 1.66 -5.27
C ALA A 75 14.27 2.98 -5.98
N SER A 76 13.63 3.94 -5.31
CA SER A 76 13.35 5.28 -5.87
C SER A 76 14.26 6.38 -5.32
N GLY A 77 15.06 6.10 -4.30
CA GLY A 77 15.92 7.09 -3.65
C GLY A 77 15.18 8.07 -2.73
N ILE A 78 13.92 7.78 -2.37
CA ILE A 78 13.10 8.61 -1.47
C ILE A 78 12.75 7.77 -0.24
N ALA A 79 13.40 8.04 0.89
CA ALA A 79 13.14 7.30 2.12
C ALA A 79 11.68 7.48 2.57
N PRO A 80 11.01 6.44 3.10
CA PRO A 80 9.61 6.54 3.52
C PRO A 80 9.36 7.61 4.58
N ASP A 81 10.35 7.91 5.41
CA ASP A 81 10.23 8.90 6.46
C ASP A 81 10.43 10.34 5.95
N ASP A 82 10.90 10.51 4.71
CA ASP A 82 11.02 11.79 4.00
C ASP A 82 9.94 11.98 2.93
N ASP A 83 9.20 10.91 2.61
CA ASP A 83 8.21 10.92 1.53
C ASP A 83 7.01 11.84 1.87
N PRO A 84 6.72 12.87 1.04
CA PRO A 84 5.59 13.78 1.26
C PRO A 84 4.22 13.10 1.09
N TRP A 85 4.16 11.94 0.43
CA TRP A 85 2.94 11.17 0.21
C TRP A 85 2.50 10.33 1.42
N ARG A 86 3.15 10.50 2.57
CA ARG A 86 2.93 9.68 3.78
C ARG A 86 2.48 10.50 4.99
N GLY A 87 1.74 9.82 5.85
CA GLY A 87 1.31 10.33 7.15
C GLY A 87 0.55 11.65 7.05
N GLU A 88 0.82 12.53 8.01
CA GLU A 88 0.22 13.86 8.11
C GLU A 88 0.68 14.81 6.99
N ARG A 89 1.87 14.60 6.41
CA ARG A 89 2.36 15.46 5.32
C ARG A 89 1.40 15.45 4.13
N LEU A 90 0.94 14.27 3.73
CA LEU A 90 -0.06 14.14 2.66
C LEU A 90 -1.37 14.87 3.02
N VAL A 91 -1.80 14.82 4.29
CA VAL A 91 -3.01 15.52 4.74
C VAL A 91 -2.86 17.03 4.54
N TRP A 92 -1.71 17.60 4.88
CA TRP A 92 -1.43 19.02 4.66
C TRP A 92 -1.39 19.39 3.17
N LEU A 93 -0.77 18.57 2.32
CA LEU A 93 -0.78 18.80 0.87
C LEU A 93 -2.21 18.77 0.30
N VAL A 94 -3.01 17.80 0.72
CA VAL A 94 -4.43 17.71 0.35
C VAL A 94 -5.21 18.91 0.85
N LEU A 95 -4.96 19.38 2.07
CA LEU A 95 -5.59 20.57 2.63
C LEU A 95 -5.31 21.80 1.76
N THR A 96 -4.05 22.03 1.39
CA THR A 96 -3.65 23.12 0.49
C THR A 96 -4.27 22.98 -0.90
N ALA A 97 -4.33 21.76 -1.45
CA ALA A 97 -4.96 21.51 -2.73
C ALA A 97 -6.47 21.79 -2.70
N ILE A 98 -7.17 21.41 -1.61
CA ILE A 98 -8.58 21.76 -1.38
C ILE A 98 -8.76 23.27 -1.35
N ASP A 99 -7.88 24.02 -0.67
CA ASP A 99 -7.97 25.48 -0.56
C ASP A 99 -7.87 26.18 -1.91
N ALA A 100 -6.99 25.70 -2.78
CA ALA A 100 -6.88 26.22 -4.12
C ALA A 100 -8.10 25.83 -4.97
N MET A 101 -8.52 24.57 -4.88
CA MET A 101 -9.52 23.99 -5.80
C MET A 101 -10.96 24.37 -5.46
N ALA A 102 -11.31 24.54 -4.19
CA ALA A 102 -12.70 24.71 -3.73
C ALA A 102 -13.40 25.97 -4.27
N PHE A 103 -12.66 26.91 -4.87
CA PHE A 103 -13.20 28.14 -5.45
C PHE A 103 -13.21 28.14 -6.99
N GLU A 104 -12.83 27.02 -7.60
CA GLU A 104 -12.81 26.84 -9.05
C GLU A 104 -13.98 25.95 -9.53
N PRO A 105 -14.38 26.03 -10.81
CA PRO A 105 -15.46 25.20 -11.35
C PRO A 105 -15.25 23.69 -11.12
N GLY A 106 -14.00 23.22 -11.24
CA GLY A 106 -13.65 21.82 -11.00
C GLY A 106 -13.81 21.36 -9.54
N GLY A 107 -13.82 22.29 -8.58
CA GLY A 107 -13.96 22.01 -7.15
C GLY A 107 -15.38 22.11 -6.61
N ALA A 108 -16.41 22.21 -7.46
CA ALA A 108 -17.79 22.47 -7.02
C ALA A 108 -18.33 21.45 -6.00
N VAL A 109 -17.91 20.18 -6.09
CA VAL A 109 -18.26 19.14 -5.11
C VAL A 109 -17.69 19.45 -3.72
N LEU A 110 -16.40 19.83 -3.67
CA LEU A 110 -15.72 20.23 -2.43
C LEU A 110 -16.35 21.52 -1.87
N ALA A 111 -16.59 22.50 -2.73
CA ALA A 111 -17.21 23.77 -2.37
C ALA A 111 -18.56 23.56 -1.65
N ARG A 112 -19.44 22.75 -2.26
CA ARG A 112 -20.74 22.39 -1.71
C ARG A 112 -20.64 21.61 -0.40
N HIS A 113 -19.70 20.67 -0.30
CA HIS A 113 -19.50 19.87 0.91
C HIS A 113 -19.05 20.74 2.10
N LEU A 114 -18.14 21.67 1.85
CA LEU A 114 -17.50 22.55 2.83
C LEU A 114 -18.32 23.81 3.12
N GLY A 115 -19.32 24.11 2.29
CA GLY A 115 -20.20 25.25 2.45
C GLY A 115 -19.53 26.56 2.05
N VAL A 116 -18.66 26.53 1.04
CA VAL A 116 -17.98 27.71 0.49
C VAL A 116 -18.49 27.99 -0.91
N SER A 117 -18.66 29.26 -1.26
CA SER A 117 -19.31 29.69 -2.51
C SER A 117 -18.65 30.89 -3.18
N ARG A 118 -17.79 31.63 -2.48
CA ARG A 118 -17.10 32.82 -3.02
C ARG A 118 -15.58 32.71 -2.85
N PRO A 119 -14.77 33.05 -3.86
CA PRO A 119 -13.33 33.27 -3.68
C PRO A 119 -13.07 34.39 -2.67
N GLY A 120 -11.99 34.29 -1.88
CA GLY A 120 -11.55 35.38 -0.98
C GLY A 120 -11.53 35.09 0.52
N GLY A 121 -11.80 33.85 0.95
CA GLY A 121 -11.49 33.41 2.32
C GLY A 121 -12.53 32.47 2.93
N TRP A 122 -12.08 31.59 3.83
CA TRP A 122 -12.93 30.63 4.54
C TRP A 122 -13.80 31.28 5.62
N ALA A 123 -13.35 32.38 6.22
CA ALA A 123 -14.08 33.08 7.28
C ALA A 123 -15.29 33.84 6.72
N GLU A 124 -16.36 33.94 7.51
CA GLU A 124 -17.52 34.82 7.24
C GLU A 124 -18.39 34.47 6.01
N GLN A 125 -18.30 33.25 5.46
CA GLN A 125 -19.22 32.79 4.42
C GLN A 125 -20.51 32.16 5.01
N PRO A 126 -21.71 32.57 4.55
CA PRO A 126 -22.95 31.90 4.91
C PRO A 126 -22.90 30.41 4.56
N GLY A 127 -23.03 29.54 5.58
CA GLY A 127 -23.03 28.10 5.40
C GLY A 127 -21.67 27.40 5.47
N HIS A 128 -20.57 28.13 5.67
CA HIS A 128 -19.24 27.54 5.84
C HIS A 128 -19.20 26.60 7.06
N ARG A 129 -18.61 25.42 6.85
CA ARG A 129 -18.52 24.33 7.83
C ARG A 129 -17.06 24.07 8.22
N PRO A 130 -16.42 24.94 9.02
CA PRO A 130 -14.98 24.88 9.30
C PRO A 130 -14.53 23.54 9.88
N ARG A 131 -15.40 22.89 10.66
CA ARG A 131 -15.14 21.58 11.28
C ARG A 131 -15.01 20.43 10.27
N ARG A 132 -15.34 20.62 8.99
CA ARG A 132 -15.27 19.58 7.95
C ARG A 132 -13.96 19.57 7.18
N ARG A 133 -13.28 20.72 7.07
CA ARG A 133 -12.13 20.90 6.17
C ARG A 133 -11.00 19.90 6.45
N TYR A 134 -10.54 19.83 7.69
CA TYR A 134 -9.46 18.90 8.07
C TYR A 134 -9.88 17.42 7.98
N PRO A 135 -11.03 16.98 8.52
CA PRO A 135 -11.51 15.60 8.31
C PRO A 135 -11.69 15.20 6.84
N THR A 136 -12.13 16.14 5.97
CA THR A 136 -12.21 15.90 4.52
C THR A 136 -10.82 15.69 3.92
N ALA A 137 -9.82 16.47 4.33
CA ALA A 137 -8.44 16.29 3.88
C ALA A 137 -7.86 14.94 4.33
N GLU A 138 -8.12 14.52 5.58
CA GLU A 138 -7.70 13.20 6.08
C GLU A 138 -8.35 12.06 5.30
N LEU A 139 -9.67 12.15 5.03
CA LEU A 139 -10.40 11.17 4.23
C LEU A 139 -9.81 11.06 2.82
N LEU A 140 -9.58 12.19 2.15
CA LEU A 140 -9.06 12.22 0.79
C LEU A 140 -7.60 11.75 0.72
N ALA A 141 -6.76 12.10 1.69
CA ALA A 141 -5.42 11.54 1.82
C ALA A 141 -5.48 10.01 2.01
N GLY A 142 -6.46 9.51 2.78
CA GLY A 142 -6.74 8.08 2.91
C GLY A 142 -7.14 7.41 1.59
N LEU A 143 -8.01 8.06 0.81
CA LEU A 143 -8.42 7.57 -0.52
C LEU A 143 -7.25 7.54 -1.49
N LEU A 144 -6.43 8.60 -1.57
CA LEU A 144 -5.24 8.61 -2.44
C LEU A 144 -4.25 7.50 -2.07
N ARG A 145 -4.03 7.22 -0.78
CA ARG A 145 -3.22 6.07 -0.34
C ARG A 145 -3.86 4.74 -0.76
N SER A 146 -5.18 4.61 -0.60
CA SER A 146 -5.92 3.41 -1.01
C SER A 146 -5.83 3.18 -2.52
N TYR A 147 -5.94 4.24 -3.32
CA TYR A 147 -5.76 4.20 -4.77
C TYR A 147 -4.35 3.78 -5.13
N GLY A 148 -3.33 4.37 -4.50
CA GLY A 148 -1.93 3.99 -4.73
C GLY A 148 -1.66 2.52 -4.44
N ALA A 149 -2.25 1.97 -3.37
CA ALA A 149 -2.05 0.57 -3.01
C ALA A 149 -2.82 -0.42 -3.91
N ASN A 150 -4.04 -0.07 -4.32
CA ASN A 150 -4.95 -0.99 -5.02
C ASN A 150 -4.97 -0.82 -6.54
N ARG A 151 -4.82 0.41 -7.03
CA ARG A 151 -4.88 0.80 -8.44
C ARG A 151 -3.74 1.78 -8.78
N PRO A 152 -2.47 1.39 -8.58
CA PRO A 152 -1.34 2.30 -8.82
C PRO A 152 -1.31 2.86 -10.26
N GLY A 153 -1.65 2.03 -11.26
CA GLY A 153 -1.73 2.47 -12.65
C GLY A 153 -2.74 3.60 -12.91
N MET A 154 -3.83 3.66 -12.14
CA MET A 154 -4.81 4.76 -12.21
C MET A 154 -4.18 6.10 -11.81
N LEU A 155 -3.38 6.12 -10.74
CA LEU A 155 -2.69 7.35 -10.32
C LEU A 155 -1.57 7.73 -11.30
N ALA A 156 -0.88 6.75 -11.89
CA ALA A 156 0.09 7.00 -12.95
C ALA A 156 -0.57 7.60 -14.21
N ASP A 157 -1.74 7.10 -14.61
CA ASP A 157 -2.56 7.66 -15.68
C ASP A 157 -2.99 9.10 -15.37
N TRP A 158 -3.50 9.35 -14.17
CA TRP A 158 -3.92 10.69 -13.74
C TRP A 158 -2.75 11.69 -13.75
N ALA A 159 -1.56 11.26 -13.33
CA ALA A 159 -0.33 12.05 -13.41
C ALA A 159 0.04 12.38 -14.87
N GLY A 160 -0.20 11.44 -15.79
CA GLY A 160 -0.03 11.61 -17.24
C GLY A 160 -1.17 12.34 -17.95
N GLY A 161 -2.14 12.89 -17.23
CA GLY A 161 -3.29 13.63 -17.78
C GLY A 161 -4.40 12.76 -18.37
N ARG A 162 -4.37 11.44 -18.15
CA ARG A 162 -5.44 10.51 -18.54
C ARG A 162 -6.32 10.23 -17.33
N ASP A 163 -7.56 10.70 -17.35
CA ASP A 163 -8.50 10.48 -16.26
C ASP A 163 -9.18 9.10 -16.40
N THR A 164 -8.48 8.01 -16.01
CA THR A 164 -8.98 6.62 -16.06
C THR A 164 -9.58 6.17 -14.73
N ASP A 165 -10.41 5.12 -14.74
CA ASP A 165 -10.99 4.52 -13.53
C ASP A 165 -10.13 3.38 -12.92
N GLY A 166 -9.02 3.04 -13.57
CA GLY A 166 -8.15 1.91 -13.20
C GLY A 166 -8.74 0.53 -13.46
N LEU A 167 -9.89 0.44 -14.14
CA LEU A 167 -10.55 -0.79 -14.58
C LEU A 167 -10.60 -0.92 -16.12
N GLY A 168 -10.00 0.05 -16.82
CA GLY A 168 -9.93 0.08 -18.29
C GLY A 168 -10.96 1.01 -18.94
N GLY A 169 -11.67 1.82 -18.14
CA GLY A 169 -12.56 2.87 -18.61
C GLY A 169 -12.08 4.27 -18.25
N ASP A 170 -12.84 5.27 -18.72
CA ASP A 170 -12.66 6.66 -18.33
C ASP A 170 -13.33 6.94 -16.99
N LEU A 171 -12.77 7.87 -16.24
CA LEU A 171 -13.32 8.34 -14.97
C LEU A 171 -14.63 9.12 -15.23
N PRO A 172 -15.73 8.78 -14.53
CA PRO A 172 -16.98 9.53 -14.59
C PRO A 172 -16.79 11.02 -14.33
N GLU A 173 -17.56 11.87 -15.01
CA GLU A 173 -17.41 13.33 -14.97
C GLU A 173 -17.48 13.89 -13.53
N ASP A 174 -18.37 13.34 -12.71
CA ASP A 174 -18.57 13.72 -11.32
C ASP A 174 -17.43 13.28 -10.39
N LEU A 175 -16.51 12.45 -10.87
CA LEU A 175 -15.31 11.99 -10.14
C LEU A 175 -14.01 12.61 -10.68
N ARG A 176 -14.01 13.28 -11.84
CA ARG A 176 -12.81 13.91 -12.44
C ARG A 176 -12.12 14.93 -11.54
N TRP A 177 -12.85 15.55 -10.62
CA TRP A 177 -12.26 16.43 -9.61
C TRP A 177 -11.24 15.70 -8.71
N GLN A 178 -11.34 14.39 -8.54
CA GLN A 178 -10.38 13.62 -7.75
C GLN A 178 -9.03 13.49 -8.47
N ALA A 179 -9.05 13.27 -9.79
CA ALA A 179 -7.83 13.24 -10.61
C ALA A 179 -7.14 14.61 -10.63
N GLU A 180 -7.92 15.69 -10.74
CA GLU A 180 -7.42 17.05 -10.64
C GLU A 180 -6.85 17.37 -9.24
N LEU A 181 -7.53 16.96 -8.17
CA LEU A 181 -7.02 17.09 -6.82
C LEU A 181 -5.68 16.35 -6.66
N PHE A 182 -5.59 15.12 -7.17
CA PHE A 182 -4.36 14.34 -7.15
C PHE A 182 -3.21 15.06 -7.88
N ARG A 183 -3.45 15.61 -9.07
CA ARG A 183 -2.45 16.39 -9.82
C ARG A 183 -1.95 17.60 -9.02
N ARG A 184 -2.84 18.34 -8.36
CA ARG A 184 -2.44 19.46 -7.48
C ARG A 184 -1.60 19.00 -6.29
N VAL A 185 -2.01 17.91 -5.65
CA VAL A 185 -1.24 17.32 -4.54
C VAL A 185 0.14 16.88 -5.03
N ARG A 186 0.22 16.30 -6.23
CA ARG A 186 1.47 15.90 -6.87
C ARG A 186 2.39 17.11 -7.14
N ASP A 187 1.84 18.19 -7.67
CA ASP A 187 2.60 19.41 -7.93
C ASP A 187 3.11 20.04 -6.63
N LEU A 188 2.29 20.06 -5.57
CA LEU A 188 2.69 20.53 -4.24
C LEU A 188 3.73 19.61 -3.58
N ALA A 189 3.65 18.30 -3.79
CA ALA A 189 4.62 17.33 -3.28
C ALA A 189 6.00 17.48 -3.94
N GLY A 190 6.06 17.94 -5.19
CA GLY A 190 7.29 18.15 -5.94
C GLY A 190 8.03 16.88 -6.34
N VAL A 191 7.49 15.70 -6.02
CA VAL A 191 8.05 14.39 -6.34
C VAL A 191 6.94 13.42 -6.75
N PRO A 192 7.22 12.43 -7.63
CA PRO A 192 6.23 11.43 -8.03
C PRO A 192 5.68 10.63 -6.84
N SER A 193 4.39 10.31 -6.88
CA SER A 193 3.75 9.45 -5.89
C SER A 193 4.37 8.04 -5.85
N PRO A 194 4.22 7.29 -4.74
CA PRO A 194 4.67 5.89 -4.69
C PRO A 194 4.09 5.03 -5.82
N ALA A 195 2.87 5.35 -6.27
CA ALA A 195 2.22 4.66 -7.38
C ALA A 195 2.91 4.92 -8.72
N GLU A 196 3.32 6.16 -8.99
CA GLU A 196 4.09 6.51 -10.20
C GLU A 196 5.48 5.86 -10.21
N ARG A 197 6.08 5.64 -9.04
CA ARG A 197 7.42 5.05 -8.89
C ARG A 197 7.42 3.52 -8.89
N LEU A 198 6.25 2.90 -8.78
CA LEU A 198 6.12 1.47 -8.45
C LEU A 198 6.77 0.57 -9.52
N ASP A 199 6.49 0.80 -10.80
CA ASP A 199 6.95 -0.07 -11.88
C ASP A 199 8.47 -0.01 -12.04
N ASP A 200 9.03 1.20 -12.04
CA ASP A 200 10.49 1.42 -12.08
C ASP A 200 11.17 0.84 -10.84
N ALA A 201 10.58 1.03 -9.65
CA ALA A 201 11.09 0.43 -8.42
C ALA A 201 11.09 -1.10 -8.51
N CYS A 202 10.00 -1.71 -8.99
CA CYS A 202 9.91 -3.15 -9.17
C CYS A 202 10.90 -3.68 -10.22
N ALA A 203 11.17 -2.92 -11.28
CA ALA A 203 12.21 -3.27 -12.25
C ALA A 203 13.59 -3.28 -11.62
N ARG A 204 13.96 -2.20 -10.93
CA ARG A 204 15.25 -2.10 -10.23
C ARG A 204 15.42 -3.17 -9.15
N LEU A 205 14.39 -3.49 -8.39
CA LEU A 205 14.45 -4.56 -7.37
C LEU A 205 14.71 -5.94 -7.97
N ARG A 206 14.24 -6.19 -9.20
CA ARG A 206 14.51 -7.44 -9.94
C ARG A 206 15.94 -7.49 -10.46
N ASP A 207 16.41 -6.38 -11.01
CA ASP A 207 17.72 -6.29 -11.67
C ASP A 207 18.88 -6.14 -10.66
N GLU A 208 18.61 -5.54 -9.49
CA GLU A 208 19.58 -5.29 -8.41
C GLU A 208 19.09 -5.87 -7.07
N PRO A 209 19.10 -7.20 -6.83
CA PRO A 209 18.58 -7.79 -5.59
C PRO A 209 19.21 -7.28 -4.29
N GLY A 210 20.48 -6.86 -4.36
CA GLY A 210 21.25 -6.30 -3.23
C GLY A 210 20.92 -4.85 -2.89
N LEU A 211 20.03 -4.19 -3.66
CA LEU A 211 19.64 -2.79 -3.46
C LEU A 211 18.98 -2.54 -2.10
N VAL A 212 18.32 -3.55 -1.56
CA VAL A 212 17.69 -3.52 -0.23
C VAL A 212 18.43 -4.47 0.70
N GLY A 213 18.73 -4.02 1.92
CA GLY A 213 19.40 -4.82 2.95
C GLY A 213 18.51 -5.87 3.62
N LEU A 214 17.60 -6.50 2.86
CA LEU A 214 16.70 -7.52 3.38
C LEU A 214 17.36 -8.91 3.34
N PRO A 215 17.04 -9.80 4.30
CA PRO A 215 17.60 -11.16 4.35
C PRO A 215 17.30 -11.97 3.09
N ALA A 216 18.06 -13.04 2.88
CA ALA A 216 17.89 -13.94 1.74
C ALA A 216 16.51 -14.63 1.73
N ARG A 217 15.88 -14.74 2.90
CA ARG A 217 14.58 -15.36 3.11
C ARG A 217 13.63 -14.39 3.81
N LEU A 218 12.41 -14.26 3.29
CA LEU A 218 11.37 -13.37 3.77
C LEU A 218 10.06 -14.14 3.93
N SER A 219 9.32 -13.86 5.01
CA SER A 219 7.98 -14.39 5.21
C SER A 219 6.95 -13.27 5.29
N VAL A 220 5.78 -13.47 4.68
CA VAL A 220 4.59 -12.63 4.85
C VAL A 220 3.50 -13.50 5.44
N TYR A 221 3.14 -13.28 6.70
CA TYR A 221 2.28 -14.18 7.44
C TYR A 221 0.89 -13.62 7.68
N GLY A 222 -0.13 -14.40 7.34
CA GLY A 222 -1.51 -14.06 7.61
C GLY A 222 -2.09 -12.89 6.82
N PRO A 223 -1.67 -12.58 5.57
CA PRO A 223 -2.39 -11.57 4.81
C PRO A 223 -3.79 -12.10 4.48
N THR A 224 -4.85 -11.44 4.91
CA THR A 224 -6.21 -11.74 4.46
C THR A 224 -6.51 -11.14 3.09
N ARG A 225 -5.72 -10.13 2.71
CA ARG A 225 -5.73 -9.47 1.40
C ARG A 225 -4.36 -8.87 1.15
N LEU A 226 -3.87 -8.97 -0.08
CA LEU A 226 -2.69 -8.24 -0.56
C LEU A 226 -3.15 -7.22 -1.62
N PRO A 227 -2.96 -5.91 -1.39
CA PRO A 227 -3.12 -4.90 -2.42
C PRO A 227 -2.13 -5.08 -3.57
N SER A 228 -2.43 -4.49 -4.73
CA SER A 228 -1.68 -4.66 -5.97
C SER A 228 -0.22 -4.21 -5.85
N ASP A 229 0.06 -3.13 -5.11
CA ASP A 229 1.43 -2.67 -4.86
C ASP A 229 2.26 -3.72 -4.10
N GLN A 230 1.67 -4.36 -3.08
CA GLN A 230 2.34 -5.40 -2.30
C GLN A 230 2.61 -6.63 -3.15
N VAL A 231 1.65 -7.04 -3.99
CA VAL A 231 1.86 -8.16 -4.93
C VAL A 231 3.01 -7.85 -5.89
N ALA A 232 3.03 -6.66 -6.48
CA ALA A 232 4.08 -6.24 -7.40
C ALA A 232 5.47 -6.23 -6.73
N VAL A 233 5.58 -5.60 -5.56
CA VAL A 233 6.86 -5.50 -4.84
C VAL A 233 7.32 -6.84 -4.30
N PHE A 234 6.44 -7.66 -3.73
CA PHE A 234 6.83 -9.01 -3.27
C PHE A 234 7.23 -9.91 -4.42
N SER A 235 6.58 -9.81 -5.58
CA SER A 235 7.01 -10.51 -6.78
C SER A 235 8.40 -10.05 -7.24
N ALA A 236 8.67 -8.75 -7.21
CA ALA A 236 9.98 -8.19 -7.55
C ALA A 236 11.09 -8.65 -6.58
N LEU A 237 10.84 -8.55 -5.27
CA LEU A 237 11.77 -9.00 -4.23
C LEU A 237 12.08 -10.50 -4.32
N ALA A 238 11.09 -11.30 -4.73
CA ALA A 238 11.26 -12.72 -4.92
C ALA A 238 12.16 -13.09 -6.11
N ALA A 239 12.60 -12.14 -6.96
CA ALA A 239 13.55 -12.45 -8.03
C ALA A 239 14.93 -12.88 -7.50
N GLY A 240 15.40 -12.28 -6.41
CA GLY A 240 16.70 -12.59 -5.80
C GLY A 240 16.65 -13.17 -4.39
N ARG A 241 15.45 -13.56 -3.91
CA ARG A 241 15.22 -14.06 -2.55
C ARG A 241 14.21 -15.19 -2.51
N GLU A 242 14.20 -15.93 -1.42
CA GLU A 242 13.11 -16.85 -1.07
C GLU A 242 12.03 -16.08 -0.33
N LEU A 243 10.86 -15.91 -0.95
CA LEU A 243 9.72 -15.24 -0.32
C LEU A 243 8.59 -16.24 -0.09
N HIS A 244 8.19 -16.40 1.16
CA HIS A 244 7.10 -17.27 1.57
C HIS A 244 5.88 -16.45 1.98
N VAL A 245 4.74 -16.69 1.35
CA VAL A 245 3.45 -16.11 1.74
C VAL A 245 2.62 -17.18 2.44
N TRP A 246 2.28 -16.97 3.71
CA TRP A 246 1.53 -17.91 4.54
C TRP A 246 0.08 -17.47 4.63
N LEU A 247 -0.75 -18.00 3.74
CA LEU A 247 -2.12 -17.56 3.49
C LEU A 247 -3.14 -18.45 4.24
N PRO A 248 -3.74 -17.98 5.36
CA PRO A 248 -4.89 -18.63 5.95
C PRO A 248 -6.09 -18.48 4.99
N HIS A 249 -6.50 -19.58 4.37
CA HIS A 249 -7.53 -19.57 3.34
C HIS A 249 -8.65 -20.57 3.68
N PRO A 250 -9.90 -20.11 3.86
CA PRO A 250 -10.99 -20.95 4.41
C PRO A 250 -11.66 -21.90 3.38
N SER A 251 -11.29 -21.86 2.10
CA SER A 251 -11.93 -22.74 1.09
C SER A 251 -11.02 -23.13 -0.08
N PRO A 252 -10.41 -24.33 -0.08
CA PRO A 252 -9.64 -24.83 -1.22
C PRO A 252 -10.43 -24.87 -2.55
N ALA A 253 -11.76 -25.00 -2.49
CA ALA A 253 -12.64 -25.06 -3.66
C ALA A 253 -12.70 -23.74 -4.43
N LEU A 254 -12.90 -22.61 -3.73
CA LEU A 254 -12.92 -21.27 -4.36
C LEU A 254 -11.60 -20.96 -5.07
N TRP A 255 -10.49 -21.35 -4.46
CA TRP A 255 -9.16 -21.14 -5.04
C TRP A 255 -8.97 -21.94 -6.33
N SER A 256 -9.47 -23.18 -6.35
CA SER A 256 -9.39 -24.05 -7.54
C SER A 256 -10.27 -23.52 -8.68
N ALA A 257 -11.43 -22.94 -8.36
CA ALA A 257 -12.29 -22.28 -9.34
C ALA A 257 -11.63 -21.03 -9.96
N LEU A 258 -10.88 -20.26 -9.17
CA LEU A 258 -10.17 -19.06 -9.64
C LEU A 258 -8.90 -19.39 -10.45
N ALA A 259 -8.24 -20.54 -10.19
CA ALA A 259 -7.04 -20.94 -10.93
C ALA A 259 -7.26 -21.13 -12.44
N GLY A 260 -8.52 -21.26 -12.88
CA GLY A 260 -8.91 -21.40 -14.29
C GLY A 260 -9.20 -20.10 -15.04
N GLY A 261 -9.12 -18.93 -14.41
CA GLY A 261 -9.40 -17.66 -15.06
C GLY A 261 -8.78 -16.45 -14.36
N ALA A 262 -8.16 -15.56 -15.14
CA ALA A 262 -7.84 -14.22 -14.67
C ALA A 262 -9.16 -13.44 -14.51
N VAL A 263 -9.83 -13.64 -13.38
CA VAL A 263 -11.00 -12.83 -13.02
C VAL A 263 -10.47 -11.44 -12.72
N ARG A 264 -10.61 -10.52 -13.69
CA ARG A 264 -10.59 -9.10 -13.37
C ARG A 264 -11.70 -8.90 -12.36
N ALA A 265 -11.34 -8.57 -11.12
CA ALA A 265 -12.33 -8.14 -10.17
C ALA A 265 -12.94 -6.86 -10.73
N ASP A 266 -14.21 -6.90 -11.12
CA ASP A 266 -15.02 -5.70 -11.25
C ASP A 266 -14.94 -5.03 -9.88
N GLY A 267 -14.10 -4.00 -9.78
CA GLY A 267 -13.94 -3.26 -8.54
C GLY A 267 -15.30 -2.74 -8.09
N PRO A 268 -15.50 -2.42 -6.80
CA PRO A 268 -16.73 -1.77 -6.40
C PRO A 268 -16.94 -0.54 -7.30
N ALA A 269 -18.11 -0.48 -7.94
CA ALA A 269 -18.57 0.76 -8.56
C ALA A 269 -18.60 1.81 -7.43
N PRO A 270 -17.97 2.98 -7.63
CA PRO A 270 -17.96 4.04 -6.63
C PRO A 270 -19.37 4.45 -6.19
#